data_AF-A0A1R1YP19-F1
#
_entry.id   AF-A0A1R1YP19-F1
#
_cell.length_a   1.000
_cell.length_b   1.000
_cell.length_c   1.000
_cell.angle_alpha   90.00
_cell.angle_beta   90.00
_cell.angle_gamma   90.00
#
_symmetry.space_group_name_H-M   'P 1'
#
loop_
_entity.id
_entity.type
_entity.pdbx_description
1 polymer ?
#
loop_
_entity_poly.entity_id
_entity_poly.type
_entity_poly.pdbx_seq_one_letter_code
_entity_poly.pdbx_strand_id
1 'polypeptide(L)'
;MTTSFEVFPKKFDCKEVKKDKVDVWISCFQDAISFNEVLEEDSKKLLRLWLIDDAAQWMLDIQSIADSESWDLSRWLEELKLKFGVKPSDKLGDIWKIAELRKDKELQWCDFNKEFKKYLNTIPSNLYTDEW
;
A
#
# COMPACT_ATOMS: atom_id res chain seq x y z
N MET A 1 -5.44 19.00 -21.37
CA MET A 1 -4.17 18.33 -21.03
C MET A 1 -4.31 16.86 -21.37
N THR A 2 -3.29 16.26 -21.97
CA THR A 2 -3.31 14.86 -22.39
C THR A 2 -2.77 14.02 -21.25
N THR A 3 -3.62 13.26 -20.57
CA THR A 3 -3.19 12.34 -19.50
C THR A 3 -2.19 11.34 -20.08
N SER A 4 -0.98 11.32 -19.54
CA SER A 4 0.03 10.33 -19.92
C SER A 4 -0.28 9.03 -19.19
N PHE A 5 -0.90 8.08 -19.89
CA PHE A 5 -1.24 6.78 -19.32
C PHE A 5 -0.02 5.86 -19.15
N GLU A 6 1.13 6.22 -19.73
CA GLU A 6 2.37 5.44 -19.65
C GLU A 6 3.04 5.51 -18.27
N VAL A 7 2.77 6.56 -17.49
CA VAL A 7 3.35 6.74 -16.15
C VAL A 7 2.57 6.00 -15.06
N PHE A 8 1.38 5.50 -15.39
CA PHE A 8 0.57 4.75 -14.44
C PHE A 8 1.16 3.35 -14.21
N PRO A 9 1.01 2.80 -13.00
CA PRO A 9 1.39 1.41 -12.75
C PRO A 9 0.55 0.46 -13.60
N LYS A 10 0.94 -0.81 -13.67
CA LYS A 10 0.09 -1.85 -14.26
C LYS A 10 -1.29 -1.86 -13.58
N LYS A 11 -2.33 -2.28 -14.30
CA LYS A 11 -3.67 -2.44 -13.73
C LYS A 11 -3.62 -3.35 -12.50
N PHE A 12 -4.42 -3.02 -11.50
CA PHE A 12 -4.43 -3.73 -10.23
C PHE A 12 -5.31 -4.97 -10.32
N ASP A 13 -4.67 -6.13 -10.22
CA ASP A 13 -5.32 -7.43 -9.97
C ASP A 13 -4.85 -7.96 -8.62
N CYS A 14 -5.78 -8.38 -7.77
CA CYS A 14 -5.46 -8.96 -6.46
C CYS A 14 -4.77 -10.33 -6.56
N LYS A 15 -4.83 -11.00 -7.72
CA LYS A 15 -4.12 -12.26 -7.98
C LYS A 15 -2.68 -12.03 -8.42
N GLU A 16 -2.42 -10.99 -9.21
CA GLU A 16 -1.08 -10.66 -9.69
C GLU A 16 -0.27 -9.81 -8.70
N VAL A 17 -0.94 -8.88 -8.01
CA VAL A 17 -0.30 -7.99 -7.03
C VAL A 17 -0.21 -8.71 -5.69
N LYS A 18 0.99 -9.10 -5.30
CA LYS A 18 1.24 -9.65 -3.96
C LYS A 18 0.86 -8.64 -2.88
N LYS A 19 0.30 -9.12 -1.77
CA LYS A 19 -0.18 -8.29 -0.65
C LYS A 19 0.85 -7.29 -0.13
N ASP A 20 2.13 -7.66 -0.10
CA ASP A 20 3.27 -6.83 0.34
C ASP A 20 3.64 -5.72 -0.66
N LYS A 21 3.13 -5.78 -1.88
CA LYS A 21 3.35 -4.81 -2.96
C LYS A 21 2.18 -3.87 -3.20
N VAL A 22 1.06 -4.05 -2.49
CA VAL A 22 -0.10 -3.15 -2.60
C VAL A 22 0.25 -1.73 -2.20
N ASP A 23 1.03 -1.56 -1.13
CA ASP A 23 1.55 -0.24 -0.71
C ASP A 23 2.39 0.44 -1.81
N VAL A 24 3.21 -0.34 -2.52
CA VAL A 24 4.04 0.17 -3.63
C VAL A 24 3.16 0.58 -4.80
N TRP A 25 2.17 -0.24 -5.14
CA TRP A 25 1.23 0.06 -6.22
C TRP A 25 0.44 1.34 -5.93
N ILE A 26 -0.07 1.49 -4.70
CA ILE A 26 -0.81 2.69 -4.26
C ILE A 26 0.07 3.94 -4.40
N SER A 27 1.32 3.88 -3.92
CA SER A 27 2.26 4.99 -4.05
C SER A 27 2.47 5.38 -5.52
N CYS A 28 2.75 4.41 -6.40
CA CYS A 28 2.93 4.68 -7.82
C CYS A 28 1.66 5.25 -8.47
N PHE A 29 0.48 4.81 -8.06
CA PHE A 29 -0.78 5.33 -8.57
C PHE A 29 -1.00 6.79 -8.12
N GLN A 30 -0.72 7.11 -6.85
CA GLN A 30 -0.79 8.48 -6.33
C GLN A 30 0.19 9.40 -7.05
N ASP A 31 1.44 8.97 -7.23
CA ASP A 31 2.46 9.73 -7.95
C ASP A 31 2.04 9.99 -9.41
N ALA A 32 1.43 9.02 -10.09
CA ALA A 32 0.91 9.16 -11.45
C ALA A 32 -0.28 10.15 -11.54
N ILE A 33 -1.16 10.15 -10.54
CA ILE A 33 -2.27 11.11 -10.43
C ILE A 33 -1.74 12.53 -10.22
N SER A 34 -0.78 12.71 -9.32
CA SER A 34 -0.14 14.00 -9.06
C SER A 34 0.64 14.50 -10.28
N PHE A 35 1.39 13.62 -10.97
CA PHE A 35 2.15 13.98 -12.17
C PHE A 35 1.25 14.45 -13.32
N ASN A 36 0.06 13.84 -13.46
CA ASN A 36 -0.89 14.21 -14.50
C ASN A 36 -1.83 15.36 -14.10
N GLU A 37 -1.65 15.94 -12.90
CA GLU A 37 -2.49 17.02 -12.36
C GLU A 37 -4.00 16.71 -12.47
N VAL A 38 -4.37 15.45 -12.21
CA VAL A 38 -5.74 14.99 -12.39
C VAL A 38 -6.62 15.56 -11.28
N LEU A 39 -7.77 16.13 -11.65
CA LEU A 39 -8.79 16.58 -10.71
C LEU A 39 -9.34 15.41 -9.89
N GLU A 40 -9.76 15.69 -8.66
CA GLU A 40 -10.18 14.65 -7.72
C GLU A 40 -11.33 13.78 -8.26
N GLU A 41 -12.32 14.37 -8.93
CA GLU A 41 -13.43 13.61 -9.51
C GLU A 41 -12.99 12.63 -10.61
N ASP A 42 -12.04 13.04 -11.44
CA ASP A 42 -11.51 12.21 -12.51
C ASP A 42 -10.53 11.16 -11.97
N SER A 43 -9.87 11.45 -10.85
CA SER A 43 -8.99 10.50 -10.17
C SER A 43 -9.74 9.26 -9.66
N LYS A 44 -10.98 9.44 -9.16
CA LYS A 44 -11.87 8.34 -8.75
C LYS A 44 -12.28 7.47 -9.94
N LYS A 45 -12.63 8.11 -11.07
CA LYS A 45 -12.96 7.40 -12.32
C LYS A 45 -11.75 6.64 -12.83
N LEU A 46 -10.56 7.23 -12.79
CA LEU A 46 -9.32 6.57 -13.18
C LEU A 46 -9.02 5.37 -12.29
N LEU A 47 -9.20 5.47 -10.97
CA LEU A 47 -9.03 4.34 -10.07
C LEU A 47 -9.94 3.17 -10.50
N ARG A 48 -11.24 3.43 -10.76
CA ARG A 48 -12.17 2.40 -11.25
C ARG A 48 -11.71 1.72 -12.54
N LEU A 49 -11.13 2.48 -13.47
CA LEU A 49 -10.63 1.96 -14.74
C LEU A 49 -9.31 1.18 -14.60
N TRP A 50 -8.58 1.42 -13.51
CA TRP A 50 -7.30 0.79 -13.21
C TRP A 50 -7.41 -0.47 -12.35
N LEU A 51 -8.55 -0.73 -11.72
CA LEU A 51 -8.84 -2.01 -11.08
C LEU A 51 -9.39 -3.00 -12.12
N ILE A 52 -9.02 -4.27 -11.98
CA ILE A 52 -9.54 -5.36 -12.82
C ILE A 52 -10.01 -6.54 -11.97
N ASP A 53 -10.81 -7.42 -12.59
CA ASP A 53 -11.33 -8.66 -12.01
C ASP A 53 -11.93 -8.48 -10.61
N ASP A 54 -11.45 -9.26 -9.63
CA ASP A 54 -11.97 -9.31 -8.27
C ASP A 54 -11.82 -7.96 -7.54
N ALA A 55 -10.82 -7.14 -7.91
CA ALA A 55 -10.64 -5.80 -7.35
C ALA A 55 -11.66 -4.81 -7.91
N ALA A 56 -12.00 -4.92 -9.20
CA ALA A 56 -13.05 -4.12 -9.81
C ALA A 56 -14.44 -4.50 -9.25
N GLN A 57 -14.69 -5.80 -9.07
CA GLN A 57 -15.93 -6.29 -8.46
C GLN A 57 -16.08 -5.78 -7.02
N TRP A 58 -15.02 -5.86 -6.22
CA TRP A 58 -15.03 -5.33 -4.84
C TRP A 58 -15.37 -3.84 -4.80
N MET A 59 -14.81 -3.03 -5.70
CA MET A 59 -15.09 -1.60 -5.74
C MET A 59 -16.56 -1.32 -6.11
N LEU A 60 -17.13 -2.12 -7.01
CA LEU A 60 -18.54 -2.03 -7.39
C LEU A 60 -19.46 -2.43 -6.22
N ASP A 61 -19.09 -3.47 -5.48
CA ASP A 61 -19.83 -3.92 -4.29
C ASP A 61 -19.82 -2.84 -3.19
N ILE A 62 -18.68 -2.18 -2.95
CA ILE A 62 -18.59 -1.11 -1.95
C ILE A 62 -19.28 0.17 -2.43
N GLN A 63 -19.23 0.50 -3.72
CA GLN A 63 -19.94 1.66 -4.29
C GLN A 63 -21.44 1.64 -4.03
N SER A 64 -22.03 0.45 -3.85
CA SER A 64 -23.46 0.32 -3.50
C SER A 64 -23.81 0.79 -2.09
N ILE A 65 -22.81 1.08 -1.24
CA ILE A 65 -22.98 1.54 0.14
C ILE A 65 -22.95 3.08 0.15
N ALA A 66 -23.98 3.71 0.73
CA ALA A 66 -24.17 5.17 0.74
C ALA A 66 -22.97 5.97 1.27
N ASP A 67 -22.20 5.41 2.21
CA ASP A 67 -21.00 6.08 2.74
C ASP A 67 -19.89 6.20 1.68
N SER A 68 -19.79 5.26 0.74
CA SER A 68 -18.71 5.18 -0.25
C SER A 68 -18.78 6.25 -1.35
N GLU A 69 -19.97 6.81 -1.60
CA GLU A 69 -20.15 7.92 -2.56
C GLU A 69 -19.44 9.19 -2.08
N SER A 70 -19.31 9.35 -0.77
CA SER A 70 -18.61 10.50 -0.15
C SER A 70 -17.09 10.34 -0.08
N TRP A 71 -16.55 9.17 -0.43
CA TRP A 71 -15.12 8.89 -0.24
C TRP A 71 -14.26 9.61 -1.27
N ASP A 72 -13.22 10.26 -0.79
CA ASP A 72 -12.13 10.79 -1.62
C ASP A 72 -11.22 9.65 -2.14
N LEU A 73 -10.28 10.00 -3.03
CA LEU A 73 -9.34 9.01 -3.55
C LEU A 73 -8.48 8.38 -2.44
N SER A 74 -8.09 9.17 -1.43
CA SER A 74 -7.22 8.71 -0.34
C SER A 74 -7.89 7.58 0.44
N ARG A 75 -9.16 7.77 0.82
CA ARG A 75 -9.96 6.79 1.53
C ARG A 75 -10.21 5.54 0.69
N TRP A 76 -10.44 5.69 -0.61
CA TRP A 76 -10.53 4.54 -1.52
C TRP A 76 -9.23 3.71 -1.55
N LEU A 77 -8.08 4.36 -1.56
CA LEU A 77 -6.77 3.68 -1.55
C LEU A 77 -6.47 3.03 -0.20
N GLU A 78 -6.88 3.64 0.91
CA GLU A 78 -6.78 3.04 2.25
C GLU A 78 -7.63 1.77 2.39
N GLU A 79 -8.87 1.80 1.92
CA GLU A 79 -9.76 0.64 1.94
C GLU A 79 -9.27 -0.47 1.01
N LEU A 80 -8.72 -0.10 -0.15
CA LEU A 80 -8.05 -1.04 -1.06
C LEU A 80 -6.86 -1.72 -0.38
N LYS A 81 -6.05 -0.95 0.36
CA LYS A 81 -4.97 -1.47 1.19
C LYS A 81 -5.45 -2.39 2.30
N LEU A 82 -6.53 -2.06 2.99
CA LEU A 82 -7.09 -2.92 4.04
C LEU A 82 -7.63 -4.24 3.48
N LYS A 83 -8.23 -4.20 2.29
CA LYS A 83 -8.82 -5.36 1.64
C LYS A 83 -7.77 -6.30 1.04
N PHE A 84 -6.82 -5.75 0.29
CA PHE A 84 -5.89 -6.52 -0.54
C PHE A 84 -4.44 -6.47 -0.06
N GLY A 85 -4.08 -5.50 0.77
CA GLY A 85 -2.75 -5.37 1.35
C GLY A 85 -2.51 -6.33 2.52
N VAL A 86 -1.30 -6.25 3.07
CA VAL A 86 -0.96 -6.94 4.33
C VAL A 86 -1.72 -6.26 5.47
N LYS A 87 -2.55 -7.04 6.18
CA LYS A 87 -3.31 -6.50 7.31
C LYS A 87 -2.34 -5.98 8.37
N PRO A 88 -2.69 -4.92 9.12
CA PRO A 88 -1.87 -4.44 10.24
C PRO A 88 -1.55 -5.55 11.25
N SER A 89 -2.49 -6.49 11.45
CA SER A 89 -2.30 -7.68 12.27
C SER A 89 -1.20 -8.62 11.77
N ASP A 90 -1.00 -8.69 10.46
CA ASP A 90 0.05 -9.49 9.82
C ASP A 90 1.39 -8.73 9.77
N LYS A 91 1.36 -7.40 9.98
CA LYS A 91 2.53 -6.53 10.11
C LYS A 91 3.02 -6.38 11.55
N LEU A 92 2.38 -6.97 12.56
CA LEU A 92 2.92 -6.91 13.92
C LEU A 92 4.25 -7.68 13.96
N GLY A 93 5.35 -6.94 13.86
CA GLY A 93 6.68 -7.46 14.08
C GLY A 93 6.77 -7.93 15.53
N ASP A 94 7.32 -9.13 15.72
CA ASP A 94 7.54 -9.67 17.04
C ASP A 94 8.96 -9.28 17.51
N ILE A 95 9.10 -8.87 18.76
CA ILE A 95 10.39 -8.52 19.35
C ILE A 95 11.34 -9.71 19.28
N TRP A 96 10.80 -10.94 19.39
CA TRP A 96 11.57 -12.18 19.26
C TRP A 96 12.21 -12.33 17.87
N LYS A 97 11.52 -11.94 16.80
CA LYS A 97 12.07 -11.97 15.45
C LYS A 97 13.18 -10.93 15.25
N ILE A 98 13.12 -9.78 15.92
CA ILE A 98 14.25 -8.84 15.95
C ILE A 98 15.47 -9.46 16.64
N ALA A 99 15.28 -10.13 17.78
CA ALA A 99 16.36 -10.78 18.51
C ALA A 99 17.02 -11.90 17.68
N GLU A 100 16.27 -12.51 16.76
CA GLU A 100 16.74 -13.55 15.85
C GLU A 100 17.39 -13.00 14.56
N LEU A 101 17.20 -11.73 14.21
CA LEU A 101 17.83 -11.12 13.03
C LEU A 101 19.35 -11.09 13.22
N ARG A 102 20.04 -11.96 12.48
CA ARG A 102 21.50 -12.00 12.41
C ARG A 102 21.94 -11.62 11.02
N LYS A 103 22.98 -10.80 10.95
CA LYS A 103 23.66 -10.48 9.70
C LYS A 103 24.34 -11.74 9.16
N ASP A 104 24.02 -12.08 7.92
CA ASP A 104 24.77 -13.09 7.18
C ASP A 104 26.15 -12.56 6.74
N LYS A 105 27.15 -13.43 6.65
CA LYS A 105 28.55 -13.07 6.37
C LYS A 105 28.72 -12.35 5.02
N GLU A 106 27.85 -12.63 4.07
CA GLU A 106 27.89 -12.06 2.71
C GLU A 106 27.10 -10.73 2.58
N LEU A 107 26.21 -10.42 3.53
CA LEU A 107 25.38 -9.22 3.46
C LEU A 107 26.20 -7.98 3.84
N GLN A 108 26.05 -6.85 3.14
CA GLN A 108 26.66 -5.60 3.59
C GLN A 108 25.90 -5.03 4.80
N TRP A 109 26.61 -4.36 5.72
CA TRP A 109 25.98 -3.75 6.91
C TRP A 109 24.93 -2.70 6.55
N CYS A 110 25.13 -2.00 5.43
CA CYS A 110 24.20 -1.00 4.92
C CYS A 110 22.82 -1.60 4.61
N ASP A 111 22.81 -2.80 4.03
CA ASP A 111 21.59 -3.48 3.61
C ASP A 111 20.91 -4.16 4.80
N PHE A 112 21.70 -4.78 5.69
CA PHE A 112 21.20 -5.30 6.96
C PHE A 112 20.50 -4.21 7.78
N ASN A 113 21.11 -3.02 7.90
CA ASN A 113 20.54 -1.92 8.66
C ASN A 113 19.24 -1.38 8.05
N LYS A 114 19.09 -1.41 6.72
CA LYS A 114 17.84 -1.05 6.06
C LYS A 114 16.74 -2.05 6.36
N GLU A 115 17.03 -3.34 6.29
CA GLU A 115 16.09 -4.40 6.61
C GLU A 115 15.71 -4.40 8.09
N PHE A 116 16.69 -4.20 8.98
CA PHE A 116 16.47 -4.08 10.41
C PHE A 116 15.57 -2.89 10.74
N LYS A 117 15.86 -1.70 10.20
CA LYS A 117 15.00 -0.51 10.40
C LYS A 117 13.60 -0.71 9.84
N LYS A 118 13.50 -1.35 8.66
CA LYS A 118 12.22 -1.66 8.04
C LYS A 118 11.39 -2.57 8.93
N TYR A 119 12.00 -3.59 9.55
CA TYR A 119 11.33 -4.49 10.49
C TYR A 119 11.01 -3.82 11.83
N LEU A 120 11.92 -3.02 12.39
CA LEU A 120 11.68 -2.26 13.61
C LEU A 120 10.44 -1.35 13.48
N ASN A 121 10.29 -0.66 12.35
CA ASN A 121 9.11 0.17 12.06
C ASN A 121 7.78 -0.61 11.97
N THR A 122 7.82 -1.94 11.98
CA THR A 122 6.62 -2.79 12.05
C THR A 122 6.22 -3.15 13.49
N ILE A 123 7.09 -2.86 14.47
CA ILE A 123 6.78 -3.06 15.89
C ILE A 123 6.02 -1.83 16.42
N PRO A 124 4.88 -2.04 17.09
CA PRO A 124 4.15 -0.99 17.79
C PRO A 124 5.04 -0.19 18.75
N SER A 125 4.95 1.13 18.71
CA SER A 125 5.77 2.01 19.55
C SER A 125 5.49 1.91 21.05
N ASN A 126 4.33 1.37 21.43
CA ASN A 126 3.98 1.07 22.82
C ASN A 126 4.73 -0.15 23.39
N LEU A 127 5.52 -0.86 22.56
CA LEU A 127 6.41 -1.93 22.99
C LEU A 127 7.87 -1.48 23.13
N TYR A 128 8.18 -0.22 22.80
CA TYR A 128 9.48 0.36 23.11
C TYR A 128 9.55 0.67 24.61
N THR A 129 10.68 0.36 25.24
CA THR A 129 10.97 0.86 26.58
C THR A 129 11.13 2.36 26.52
N ASP A 130 10.41 3.07 27.38
CA ASP A 130 10.59 4.51 27.59
C ASP A 130 12.06 4.82 27.85
N GLU A 131 12.55 5.96 27.35
CA GLU A 131 13.89 6.44 27.66
C GLU A 131 13.98 6.77 29.16
N TRP A 132 14.95 6.19 29.87
CA TRP A 132 15.29 6.49 31.26
C TRP A 132 16.45 7.48 31.32
#